data_AF-A0A4R7T6M2-F1
#
_entry.id   AF-A0A4R7T6M2-F1
#
_cell.length_a   1.000
_cell.length_b   1.000
_cell.length_c   1.000
_cell.angle_alpha   90.00
_cell.angle_beta   90.00
_cell.angle_gamma   90.00
#
_symmetry.space_group_name_H-M   'P 1'
#
loop_
_entity.id
_entity.type
_entity.pdbx_description
1 polymer ?
#
loop_
_entity_poly.entity_id
_entity_poly.type
_entity_poly.pdbx_seq_one_letter_code
_entity_poly.pdbx_strand_id
1 'polypeptide(L)'
;MNEIFKGIRPLDYVLAALMTAAGVLLMVENVAASGEDLPHPLSTTSWAMVPAFLLVTLPILWRRRNILAVVGITTVLTVAHVLAFGWITRCGVLIPLAFALAYAVGRFGGIWRNHVLGLAGIVVLNLVMLARDASIDTVVSALPVALPGVALFYGIGVLVQNRVSKQSVGNAPVDERLAA
;
A
#
# COMPACT_ATOMS: atom_id res chain seq x y z
N MET A 1 -22.55 -12.64 -10.94
CA MET A 1 -21.56 -11.94 -10.09
C MET A 1 -20.62 -11.16 -11.00
N ASN A 2 -20.42 -9.87 -10.78
CA ASN A 2 -19.57 -9.03 -11.65
C ASN A 2 -18.11 -9.55 -11.65
N GLU A 3 -17.53 -9.76 -12.83
CA GLU A 3 -16.15 -10.26 -13.01
C GLU A 3 -15.08 -9.42 -12.28
N ILE A 4 -15.41 -8.16 -11.92
CA ILE A 4 -14.55 -7.22 -11.19
C ILE A 4 -14.24 -7.70 -9.76
N PHE A 5 -15.19 -8.35 -9.08
CA PHE A 5 -15.01 -8.78 -7.68
C PHE A 5 -14.52 -10.22 -7.53
N LYS A 6 -14.33 -10.93 -8.65
CA LYS A 6 -13.86 -12.32 -8.66
C LYS A 6 -12.43 -12.40 -8.09
N GLY A 7 -12.26 -13.25 -7.07
CA GLY A 7 -10.95 -13.53 -6.44
C GLY A 7 -10.62 -12.66 -5.21
N ILE A 8 -11.49 -11.73 -4.83
CA ILE A 8 -11.34 -10.95 -3.58
C ILE A 8 -11.79 -11.79 -2.39
N ARG A 9 -10.97 -11.88 -1.34
CA ARG A 9 -11.29 -12.63 -0.11
C ARG A 9 -11.86 -11.68 0.97
N PRO A 10 -12.61 -12.19 1.97
CA PRO A 10 -13.14 -11.38 3.07
C PRO A 10 -12.09 -10.51 3.77
N LEU A 11 -10.89 -11.04 4.01
CA LEU A 11 -9.80 -10.28 4.63
C LEU A 11 -9.27 -9.13 3.76
N ASP A 12 -9.46 -9.16 2.45
CA ASP A 12 -9.07 -8.05 1.57
C ASP A 12 -10.04 -6.87 1.75
N TYR A 13 -11.34 -7.14 1.95
CA TYR A 13 -12.32 -6.12 2.32
C TYR A 13 -12.02 -5.50 3.69
N VAL A 14 -11.65 -6.32 4.68
CA VAL A 14 -11.28 -5.82 6.01
C VAL A 14 -10.07 -4.89 5.92
N LEU A 15 -9.01 -5.32 5.22
CA LEU A 15 -7.83 -4.47 5.05
C LEU A 15 -8.17 -3.16 4.33
N ALA A 16 -8.92 -3.23 3.23
CA ALA A 16 -9.31 -2.04 2.49
C ALA A 16 -10.16 -1.10 3.35
N ALA A 17 -11.16 -1.63 4.06
CA ALA A 17 -11.99 -0.85 4.97
C ALA A 17 -11.16 -0.17 6.06
N LEU A 18 -10.19 -0.86 6.67
CA LEU A 18 -9.29 -0.28 7.66
C LEU A 18 -8.42 0.84 7.08
N MET A 19 -7.79 0.62 5.92
CA MET A 19 -6.96 1.64 5.26
C MET A 19 -7.78 2.85 4.82
N THR A 20 -8.98 2.60 4.30
CA THR A 20 -9.94 3.63 3.90
C THR A 20 -10.43 4.43 5.12
N ALA A 21 -10.86 3.77 6.20
CA ALA A 21 -11.33 4.44 7.40
C ALA A 21 -10.22 5.30 8.04
N ALA A 22 -9.01 4.75 8.17
CA ALA A 22 -7.86 5.50 8.65
C ALA A 22 -7.53 6.69 7.73
N GLY A 23 -7.62 6.51 6.41
CA GLY A 23 -7.45 7.59 5.43
C GLY A 23 -8.48 8.70 5.58
N VAL A 24 -9.76 8.37 5.76
CA VAL A 24 -10.83 9.34 5.99
C VAL A 24 -10.56 10.13 7.28
N LEU A 25 -10.27 9.43 8.38
CA LEU A 25 -9.97 10.07 9.67
C LEU A 25 -8.79 11.04 9.53
N LEU A 26 -7.70 10.61 8.90
CA LEU A 26 -6.53 11.46 8.69
C LEU A 26 -6.85 12.69 7.81
N MET A 27 -7.65 12.53 6.75
CA MET A 27 -8.04 13.67 5.90
C MET A 27 -8.97 14.63 6.65
N VAL A 28 -9.86 14.15 7.51
CA VAL A 28 -10.70 14.99 8.38
C VAL A 28 -9.84 15.78 9.36
N GLU A 29 -8.81 15.16 9.96
CA GLU A 29 -7.85 15.86 10.82
C GLU A 29 -7.11 16.96 10.05
N ASN A 30 -6.66 16.69 8.82
CA ASN A 30 -6.05 17.71 7.97
C ASN A 30 -6.99 18.89 7.67
N VAL A 31 -8.29 18.63 7.48
CA VAL A 31 -9.28 19.71 7.26
C VAL A 31 -9.50 20.54 8.51
N ALA A 32 -9.50 19.89 9.69
CA ALA A 32 -9.79 20.53 10.97
C ALA A 32 -8.58 21.22 11.62
N ALA A 33 -7.36 20.90 11.16
CA ALA A 33 -6.14 21.41 11.76
C ALA A 33 -5.86 22.88 11.41
N SER A 34 -5.51 23.67 12.42
CA SER A 34 -4.80 24.94 12.29
C SER A 34 -3.31 24.62 12.27
N GLY A 35 -2.65 24.68 11.10
CA GLY A 35 -1.29 24.14 10.88
C GLY A 35 -0.13 24.86 11.59
N GLU A 36 -0.31 25.34 12.82
CA GLU A 36 0.67 26.07 13.62
C GLU A 36 1.75 25.15 14.24
N ASP A 37 1.43 23.87 14.46
CA ASP A 37 2.33 22.90 15.13
C ASP A 37 3.05 21.92 14.17
N LEU A 38 2.91 22.10 12.85
CA LEU A 38 3.50 21.19 11.85
C LEU A 38 4.82 21.74 11.29
N PRO A 39 5.80 20.87 10.98
CA PRO A 39 7.04 21.27 10.29
C PRO A 39 6.80 22.08 9.01
N HIS A 40 5.73 21.75 8.27
CA HIS A 40 5.29 22.53 7.10
C HIS A 40 3.81 22.89 7.25
N PRO A 41 3.41 24.15 6.95
CA PRO A 41 2.01 24.55 7.03
C PRO A 41 1.16 23.83 5.98
N LEU A 42 -0.07 23.51 6.34
CA LEU A 42 -1.01 22.85 5.44
C LEU A 42 -1.33 23.74 4.24
N SER A 43 -1.21 23.19 3.04
CA SER A 43 -1.48 23.92 1.79
C SER A 43 -2.97 24.04 1.48
N THR A 44 -3.81 23.19 2.07
CA THR A 44 -5.25 23.17 1.82
C THR A 44 -6.00 22.49 2.96
N THR A 45 -7.25 22.93 3.17
CA THR A 45 -8.22 22.34 4.09
C THR A 45 -9.49 21.90 3.35
N SER A 46 -9.37 21.64 2.04
CA SER A 46 -10.52 21.25 1.22
C SER A 46 -11.03 19.85 1.56
N TRP A 47 -12.35 19.73 1.75
CA TRP A 47 -13.02 18.43 1.90
C TRP A 47 -12.87 17.50 0.70
N ALA A 48 -12.45 18.01 -0.47
CA ALA A 48 -12.15 17.21 -1.64
C ALA A 48 -10.98 16.21 -1.41
N MET A 49 -10.15 16.43 -0.38
CA MET A 49 -9.10 15.47 0.02
C MET A 49 -9.67 14.11 0.38
N VAL A 50 -10.81 14.05 1.07
CA VAL A 50 -11.40 12.79 1.55
C VAL A 50 -11.73 11.85 0.37
N PRO A 51 -12.58 12.21 -0.61
CA PRO A 51 -12.87 11.33 -1.73
C PRO A 51 -11.63 11.05 -2.60
N ALA A 52 -10.70 12.00 -2.73
CA ALA A 52 -9.46 11.77 -3.47
C ALA A 52 -8.57 10.70 -2.80
N PHE A 53 -8.47 10.72 -1.47
CA PHE A 53 -7.68 9.76 -0.71
C PHE A 53 -8.32 8.37 -0.66
N LEU A 54 -9.65 8.29 -0.72
CA LEU A 54 -10.35 7.01 -0.91
C LEU A 54 -9.84 6.30 -2.18
N LEU A 55 -9.70 7.04 -3.28
CA LEU A 55 -9.19 6.46 -4.53
C LEU A 55 -7.78 5.88 -4.37
N VAL A 56 -6.93 6.48 -3.52
CA VAL A 56 -5.58 5.96 -3.24
C VAL A 56 -5.63 4.60 -2.52
N THR A 57 -6.55 4.44 -1.57
CA THR A 57 -6.60 3.24 -0.70
C THR A 57 -7.35 2.06 -1.32
N LEU A 58 -8.41 2.32 -2.10
CA LEU A 58 -9.28 1.28 -2.69
C LEU A 58 -8.58 0.21 -3.54
N PRO A 59 -7.54 0.52 -4.36
CA PRO A 59 -6.85 -0.48 -5.18
C PRO A 59 -6.36 -1.70 -4.41
N ILE A 60 -6.07 -1.58 -3.11
CA ILE A 60 -5.61 -2.69 -2.27
C ILE A 60 -6.58 -3.90 -2.27
N LEU A 61 -7.87 -3.68 -2.55
CA LEU A 61 -8.87 -4.75 -2.69
C LEU A 61 -8.46 -5.78 -3.76
N TRP A 62 -7.82 -5.34 -4.84
CA TRP A 62 -7.43 -6.17 -5.97
C TRP A 62 -6.01 -6.72 -5.87
N ARG A 63 -5.35 -6.62 -4.70
CA ARG A 63 -3.94 -7.01 -4.49
C ARG A 63 -3.61 -8.45 -4.91
N ARG A 64 -4.58 -9.36 -4.87
CA ARG A 64 -4.40 -10.78 -5.24
C ARG A 64 -4.48 -11.02 -6.74
N ARG A 65 -5.14 -10.14 -7.48
CA ARG A 65 -5.41 -10.31 -8.92
C ARG A 65 -4.27 -9.78 -9.76
N ASN A 66 -3.79 -8.57 -9.46
CA ASN A 66 -2.67 -7.96 -10.15
C ASN A 66 -1.98 -6.93 -9.25
N ILE A 67 -1.00 -7.37 -8.46
CA ILE A 67 -0.31 -6.49 -7.52
C ILE A 67 0.45 -5.35 -8.20
N LEU A 68 0.97 -5.55 -9.41
CA LEU A 68 1.65 -4.48 -10.16
C LEU A 68 0.69 -3.36 -10.57
N ALA A 69 -0.50 -3.72 -11.06
CA ALA A 69 -1.53 -2.74 -11.37
C ALA A 69 -1.97 -1.98 -10.11
N VAL A 70 -2.13 -2.68 -8.98
CA VAL A 70 -2.48 -2.05 -7.70
C VAL A 70 -1.41 -1.06 -7.26
N VAL A 71 -0.14 -1.47 -7.22
CA VAL A 71 0.98 -0.56 -6.86
C VAL A 71 1.02 0.63 -7.82
N GLY A 72 0.96 0.39 -9.14
CA GLY A 72 1.00 1.45 -10.15
C GLY A 72 -0.14 2.46 -10.00
N ILE A 73 -1.38 1.99 -9.84
CA ILE A 73 -2.55 2.85 -9.66
C ILE A 73 -2.43 3.65 -8.35
N THR A 74 -2.09 3.00 -7.24
CA THR A 74 -1.91 3.69 -5.96
C THR A 74 -0.80 4.75 -6.04
N THR A 75 0.32 4.46 -6.72
CA THR A 75 1.40 5.44 -6.94
C THR A 75 0.91 6.63 -7.78
N VAL A 76 0.23 6.38 -8.90
CA VAL A 76 -0.30 7.47 -9.76
C VAL A 76 -1.32 8.33 -9.01
N LEU A 77 -2.23 7.71 -8.27
CA LEU A 77 -3.24 8.44 -7.49
C LEU A 77 -2.60 9.21 -6.34
N THR A 78 -1.54 8.67 -5.72
CA THR A 78 -0.76 9.39 -4.71
C THR A 78 -0.07 10.61 -5.31
N VAL A 79 0.55 10.49 -6.49
CA VAL A 79 1.15 11.63 -7.21
C VAL A 79 0.08 12.68 -7.50
N ALA A 80 -1.06 12.28 -8.05
CA ALA A 80 -2.17 13.20 -8.33
C ALA A 80 -2.65 13.90 -7.06
N HIS A 81 -2.77 13.18 -5.95
CA HIS A 81 -3.16 13.72 -4.64
C HIS A 81 -2.10 14.68 -4.06
N VAL A 82 -0.81 14.42 -4.30
CA VAL A 82 0.26 15.33 -3.89
C VAL A 82 0.23 16.62 -4.70
N LEU A 83 0.07 16.51 -6.02
CA LEU A 83 0.01 17.68 -6.90
C LEU A 83 -1.25 18.53 -6.66
N ALA A 84 -2.40 17.89 -6.39
CA ALA A 84 -3.66 18.60 -6.18
C ALA A 84 -3.76 19.32 -4.82
N PHE A 85 -3.16 18.76 -3.76
CA PHE A 85 -3.39 19.22 -2.39
C PHE A 85 -2.14 19.74 -1.67
N GLY A 86 -0.93 19.63 -2.26
CA GLY A 86 0.29 20.23 -1.72
C GLY A 86 0.76 19.59 -0.42
N TRP A 87 1.16 20.40 0.56
CA TRP A 87 1.60 19.95 1.89
C TRP A 87 0.40 19.58 2.75
N ILE A 88 0.25 18.29 3.04
CA ILE A 88 -0.70 17.75 4.01
C ILE A 88 -0.09 16.50 4.66
N THR A 89 -0.59 16.11 5.82
CA THR A 89 -0.14 14.89 6.51
C THR A 89 -0.75 13.66 5.85
N ARG A 90 0.09 12.76 5.35
CA ARG A 90 -0.30 11.51 4.67
C ARG A 90 0.36 10.27 5.27
N CYS A 91 1.51 10.46 5.91
CA CYS A 91 2.39 9.41 6.40
C CYS A 91 1.69 8.44 7.36
N GLY A 92 0.74 8.92 8.17
CA GLY A 92 -0.04 8.10 9.11
C GLY A 92 -0.85 6.97 8.45
N VAL A 93 -1.12 7.05 7.14
CA VAL A 93 -1.88 6.00 6.40
C VAL A 93 -1.12 5.47 5.20
N LEU A 94 -0.40 6.32 4.45
CA LEU A 94 0.35 5.83 3.28
C LEU A 94 1.55 4.95 3.67
N ILE A 95 2.22 5.18 4.80
CA ILE A 95 3.30 4.27 5.27
C ILE A 95 2.72 2.88 5.57
N PRO A 96 1.67 2.73 6.40
CA PRO A 96 0.99 1.44 6.59
C PRO A 96 0.52 0.80 5.28
N LEU A 97 -0.04 1.59 4.35
CA LEU A 97 -0.46 1.10 3.04
C LEU A 97 0.73 0.59 2.23
N ALA A 98 1.85 1.30 2.24
CA ALA A 98 3.09 0.87 1.58
C ALA A 98 3.60 -0.46 2.16
N PHE A 99 3.51 -0.67 3.48
CA PHE A 99 3.86 -1.95 4.12
C PHE A 99 2.90 -3.07 3.69
N ALA A 100 1.60 -2.80 3.64
CA ALA A 100 0.61 -3.76 3.16
C ALA A 100 0.84 -4.14 1.68
N LEU A 101 1.22 -3.18 0.84
CA LEU A 101 1.61 -3.40 -0.55
C LEU A 101 2.91 -4.18 -0.66
N ALA A 102 3.92 -3.89 0.17
CA ALA A 102 5.19 -4.62 0.19
C ALA A 102 4.99 -6.09 0.53
N TYR A 103 4.19 -6.37 1.57
CA TYR A 103 3.75 -7.72 1.89
C TYR A 103 3.04 -8.38 0.70
N ALA A 104 2.11 -7.68 0.05
CA ALA A 104 1.38 -8.20 -1.08
C ALA A 104 2.28 -8.48 -2.30
N VAL A 105 3.30 -7.65 -2.56
CA VAL A 105 4.32 -7.89 -3.60
C VAL A 105 5.09 -9.17 -3.29
N GLY A 106 5.61 -9.31 -2.07
CA GLY A 106 6.32 -10.53 -1.67
C GLY A 106 5.43 -11.78 -1.74
N ARG A 107 4.13 -11.63 -1.45
CA ARG A 107 3.18 -12.73 -1.39
C ARG A 107 2.55 -13.10 -2.74
N PHE A 108 2.39 -12.16 -3.67
CA PHE A 108 1.62 -12.35 -4.92
C PHE A 108 2.37 -11.92 -6.19
N GLY A 109 3.63 -11.46 -6.07
CA GLY A 109 4.41 -10.98 -7.20
C GLY A 109 4.70 -12.03 -8.27
N GLY A 110 4.77 -13.31 -7.90
CA GLY A 110 5.12 -14.38 -8.85
C GLY A 110 6.59 -14.27 -9.27
N ILE A 111 6.86 -13.98 -10.55
CA ILE A 111 8.21 -13.91 -11.12
C ILE A 111 9.03 -12.73 -10.57
N TRP A 112 10.36 -12.88 -10.49
CA TRP A 112 11.27 -11.90 -9.87
C TRP A 112 11.09 -10.46 -10.38
N ARG A 113 10.86 -10.29 -11.68
CA ARG A 113 10.68 -8.98 -12.32
C ARG A 113 9.52 -8.19 -11.69
N ASN A 114 8.45 -8.87 -11.33
CA ASN A 114 7.30 -8.24 -10.68
C ASN A 114 7.61 -7.82 -9.24
N HIS A 115 8.48 -8.55 -8.53
CA HIS A 115 8.94 -8.12 -7.20
C HIS A 115 9.72 -6.83 -7.30
N VAL A 116 10.67 -6.74 -8.24
CA VAL A 116 11.49 -5.54 -8.41
C VAL A 116 10.67 -4.35 -8.89
N LEU A 117 9.78 -4.53 -9.88
CA LEU A 117 8.88 -3.46 -10.32
C LEU A 117 7.93 -3.02 -9.21
N GLY A 118 7.38 -3.95 -8.44
CA GLY A 118 6.49 -3.66 -7.32
C GLY A 118 7.21 -2.89 -6.21
N LEU A 119 8.41 -3.33 -5.81
CA LEU A 119 9.21 -2.65 -4.79
C LEU A 119 9.67 -1.28 -5.27
N ALA A 120 10.12 -1.14 -6.52
CA ALA A 120 10.47 0.16 -7.10
C ALA A 120 9.26 1.11 -7.08
N GLY A 121 8.07 0.63 -7.44
CA GLY A 121 6.83 1.41 -7.37
C GLY A 121 6.48 1.86 -5.93
N ILE A 122 6.70 1.01 -4.94
CA ILE A 122 6.51 1.32 -3.52
C ILE A 122 7.55 2.35 -3.04
N VAL A 123 8.80 2.24 -3.46
CA VAL A 123 9.84 3.23 -3.13
C VAL A 123 9.47 4.59 -3.71
N VAL A 124 9.04 4.64 -4.98
CA VAL A 124 8.55 5.89 -5.60
C VAL A 124 7.35 6.45 -4.84
N LEU A 125 6.37 5.62 -4.47
CA LEU A 125 5.22 6.03 -3.66
C LEU A 125 5.66 6.68 -2.34
N ASN A 126 6.61 6.07 -1.62
CA ASN A 126 7.15 6.63 -0.38
C ASN A 126 7.89 7.95 -0.63
N LEU A 127 8.71 8.05 -1.67
CA LEU A 127 9.42 9.30 -1.96
C LEU A 127 8.45 10.43 -2.31
N VAL A 128 7.44 10.16 -3.13
CA VAL A 128 6.43 11.13 -3.54
C VAL A 128 5.63 11.64 -2.34
N MET A 129 5.16 10.74 -1.48
CA MET A 129 4.37 11.15 -0.32
C MET A 129 5.21 11.94 0.68
N LEU A 130 6.45 11.49 0.97
CA LEU A 130 7.32 12.11 1.97
C LEU A 130 7.82 13.49 1.51
N ALA A 131 7.97 13.69 0.21
CA ALA A 131 8.42 14.97 -0.35
C ALA A 131 7.44 16.13 -0.11
N ARG A 132 6.18 15.85 0.22
CA ARG A 132 5.13 16.85 0.49
C ARG A 132 4.31 16.50 1.73
N ASP A 133 4.88 15.76 2.68
CA ASP A 133 4.22 15.45 3.94
C ASP A 133 4.41 16.58 4.94
N ALA A 134 3.32 17.07 5.53
CA ALA A 134 3.38 18.21 6.46
C ALA A 134 3.96 17.85 7.83
N SER A 135 3.89 16.57 8.24
CA SER A 135 4.32 16.10 9.56
C SER A 135 5.79 15.69 9.62
N ILE A 136 6.52 15.81 8.51
CA ILE A 136 7.90 15.35 8.40
C ILE A 136 8.75 16.51 7.90
N ASP A 137 9.84 16.78 8.61
CA ASP A 137 10.73 17.89 8.29
C ASP A 137 11.46 17.67 6.95
N THR A 138 12.06 16.49 6.78
CA THR A 138 12.76 16.10 5.54
C THR A 138 12.49 14.65 5.15
N VAL A 139 12.54 14.36 3.84
CA VAL A 139 12.43 12.98 3.31
C VAL A 139 13.43 12.03 3.97
N VAL A 140 14.65 12.52 4.21
CA VAL A 140 15.74 11.75 4.82
C VAL A 140 15.40 11.29 6.23
N SER A 141 14.63 12.06 7.00
CA SER A 141 14.25 11.69 8.38
C SER A 141 13.30 10.50 8.46
N ALA A 142 12.44 10.30 7.45
CA ALA A 142 11.43 9.25 7.46
C ALA A 142 11.83 7.97 6.71
N LEU A 143 12.78 8.07 5.76
CA LEU A 143 13.30 6.91 5.04
C LEU A 143 13.87 5.78 5.95
N PRO A 144 14.57 6.08 7.06
CA PRO A 144 15.05 5.07 8.01
C PRO A 144 13.93 4.26 8.67
N VAL A 145 12.69 4.74 8.66
CA VAL A 145 11.53 4.00 9.17
C VAL A 145 10.80 3.31 8.02
N ALA A 146 10.55 4.04 6.93
CA ALA A 146 9.77 3.54 5.80
C ALA A 146 10.46 2.38 5.07
N LEU A 147 11.76 2.49 4.74
CA LEU A 147 12.44 1.46 3.96
C LEU A 147 12.62 0.13 4.73
N PRO A 148 13.05 0.13 6.01
CA PRO A 148 13.12 -1.11 6.78
C PRO A 148 11.73 -1.74 6.99
N GLY A 149 10.69 -0.95 7.19
CA GLY A 149 9.32 -1.46 7.26
C GLY A 149 8.87 -2.13 5.97
N VAL A 150 9.13 -1.50 4.81
CA VAL A 150 8.87 -2.10 3.50
C VAL A 150 9.63 -3.42 3.34
N ALA A 151 10.93 -3.44 3.67
CA ALA A 151 11.75 -4.64 3.57
C ALA A 151 11.25 -5.78 4.48
N LEU A 152 10.87 -5.46 5.72
CA LEU A 152 10.34 -6.41 6.69
C LEU A 152 9.03 -7.04 6.18
N PHE A 153 8.06 -6.21 5.79
CA PHE A 153 6.76 -6.70 5.33
C PHE A 153 6.86 -7.47 4.02
N TYR A 154 7.72 -7.03 3.10
CA TYR A 154 8.06 -7.79 1.90
C TYR A 154 8.62 -9.19 2.25
N GLY A 155 9.59 -9.25 3.17
CA GLY A 155 10.18 -10.51 3.62
C GLY A 155 9.15 -11.45 4.25
N ILE A 156 8.23 -10.92 5.06
CA ILE A 156 7.10 -11.69 5.60
C ILE A 156 6.23 -12.23 4.46
N GLY A 157 5.93 -11.42 3.43
CA GLY A 157 5.15 -11.84 2.26
C GLY A 157 5.79 -13.01 1.52
N VAL A 158 7.11 -12.92 1.25
CA VAL A 158 7.89 -13.99 0.62
C VAL A 158 7.87 -15.27 1.47
N LEU A 159 8.09 -15.13 2.78
CA LEU A 159 8.09 -16.27 3.71
C LEU A 159 6.72 -16.98 3.72
N VAL A 160 5.63 -16.22 3.74
CA VAL A 160 4.26 -16.78 3.69
C VAL A 160 3.98 -17.45 2.35
N GLN A 161 4.41 -16.87 1.21
CA GLN A 161 4.28 -17.51 -0.10
C GLN A 161 5.02 -18.85 -0.12
N ASN A 162 6.27 -18.87 0.35
CA ASN A 162 7.10 -20.07 0.36
C ASN A 162 6.47 -21.19 1.21
N ARG A 163 5.90 -20.84 2.37
CA ARG A 163 5.18 -21.81 3.22
C ARG A 163 3.96 -22.40 2.54
N VAL A 164 3.13 -21.56 1.91
CA VAL A 164 1.92 -22.02 1.21
C VAL A 164 2.29 -22.89 0.00
N SER A 165 3.29 -22.52 -0.78
CA SER A 165 3.76 -23.35 -1.91
C SER A 165 4.23 -24.73 -1.46
N LYS A 166 5.00 -24.81 -0.37
CA LYS A 166 5.50 -26.10 0.17
C LYS A 166 4.36 -26.99 0.67
N GLN A 167 3.37 -26.43 1.35
CA GLN A 167 2.19 -27.18 1.81
C GLN A 167 1.39 -27.75 0.65
N SER A 168 1.23 -27.02 -0.45
CA SER A 168 0.54 -27.52 -1.65
C SER A 168 1.25 -28.72 -2.28
N VAL A 169 2.59 -28.74 -2.28
CA VAL A 169 3.38 -29.88 -2.81
C VAL A 169 3.34 -31.09 -1.89
N GLY A 170 3.27 -30.88 -0.57
CA GLY A 170 3.17 -31.95 0.43
C GLY A 170 1.82 -32.68 0.43
N ASN A 171 0.75 -32.00 0.01
CA ASN A 171 -0.62 -32.53 -0.02
C ASN A 171 -1.00 -33.15 -1.37
N ALA A 172 -0.08 -33.25 -2.34
CA ALA A 172 -0.34 -33.97 -3.59
C ALA A 172 -0.62 -35.45 -3.26
N PRO A 173 -1.76 -36.02 -3.69
CA PRO A 173 -2.16 -37.39 -3.32
C PRO A 173 -1.09 -38.41 -3.73
N VAL A 174 -0.88 -39.39 -2.85
CA VAL A 174 0.16 -40.44 -2.94
C VAL A 174 0.07 -41.26 -4.25
N ASP A 175 -1.09 -41.29 -4.89
CA ASP A 175 -1.35 -42.05 -6.12
C ASP A 175 -0.47 -41.62 -7.32
N GLU A 176 -0.02 -40.36 -7.40
CA GLU A 176 0.88 -39.92 -8.48
C GLU A 176 2.36 -40.26 -8.22
N ARG A 177 2.78 -40.46 -6.96
CA ARG A 177 4.19 -40.76 -6.63
C ARG A 177 4.59 -42.22 -6.82
N LEU A 178 3.62 -43.12 -6.94
CA LEU A 178 3.84 -44.55 -7.18
C LEU A 178 3.69 -44.93 -8.67
N ALA A 179 3.33 -43.97 -9.53
CA ALA A 179 3.14 -44.18 -10.97
C ALA A 179 4.33 -43.74 -11.83
N ALA A 180 5.44 -43.29 -11.22
CA ALA A 180 6.70 -42.93 -11.88
C ALA A 180 7.85 -43.79 -11.34
#